data_AF-A0A1B6J818-F1
#
_entry.id   AF-A0A1B6J818-F1
#
_cell.length_a   1.000
_cell.length_b   1.000
_cell.length_c   1.000
_cell.angle_alpha   90.00
_cell.angle_beta   90.00
_cell.angle_gamma   90.00
#
_symmetry.space_group_name_H-M   'P 1'
#
loop_
_entity.id
_entity.type
_entity.pdbx_description
1 polymer ?
#
loop_
_entity_poly.entity_id
_entity_poly.type
_entity_poly.pdbx_seq_one_letter_code
_entity_poly.pdbx_strand_id
1 'polypeptide(L)'
;MFLLTLYQKSYHSVELFMYKQVINYSCRRFGTFKCCSRPNRHTEDYCFPSPQLDELYLCNSKNKEEINTNIINRKGVGDINKVLQLHDELRLQPDNPSIKCSLTQEMLKIPNRTHPEVMNYGEMPHIVKFLGDKKHFNFKPNEFHTITKKLNLLRNDLSNFTGHRSYFFTGQLAEMESALIKYSLSKLLDNGFQAVSVPDILDRAIIESCGMETQGTRSQQHYKKKKKKNGSRMLY
;
A
#
# COMPACT_ATOMS: atom_id res chain seq x y z
N MET A 1 -5.69 -40.93 -22.82
CA MET A 1 -6.94 -40.51 -23.49
C MET A 1 -7.99 -40.01 -22.47
N PHE A 2 -7.60 -39.17 -21.51
CA PHE A 2 -8.50 -38.61 -20.48
C PHE A 2 -8.28 -37.10 -20.23
N LEU A 3 -7.17 -36.53 -20.71
CA LEU A 3 -6.84 -35.10 -20.59
C LEU A 3 -7.46 -34.22 -21.70
N LEU A 4 -7.80 -34.81 -22.85
CA LEU A 4 -8.47 -34.06 -23.94
C LEU A 4 -9.97 -33.82 -23.66
N THR A 5 -10.62 -34.67 -22.87
CA THR A 5 -12.04 -34.58 -22.56
C THR A 5 -12.39 -33.47 -21.55
N LEU A 6 -11.45 -33.09 -20.67
CA LEU A 6 -11.62 -31.92 -19.79
C LEU A 6 -11.41 -30.59 -20.54
N TYR A 7 -10.57 -30.59 -21.58
CA TYR A 7 -10.31 -29.40 -22.38
C TYR A 7 -11.53 -29.03 -23.25
N GLN A 8 -12.25 -30.01 -23.80
CA GLN A 8 -13.46 -29.75 -24.61
C GLN A 8 -14.71 -29.35 -23.80
N LYS A 9 -14.91 -29.85 -22.57
CA LYS A 9 -16.07 -29.46 -21.74
C LYS A 9 -16.02 -28.02 -21.23
N SER A 10 -14.83 -27.41 -21.24
CA SER A 10 -14.61 -26.06 -20.72
C SER A 10 -14.85 -24.95 -21.77
N TYR A 11 -14.87 -25.27 -23.06
CA TYR A 11 -15.10 -24.25 -24.11
C TYR A 11 -16.57 -23.85 -24.22
N HIS A 12 -17.51 -24.78 -23.96
CA HIS A 12 -18.94 -24.50 -24.11
C HIS A 12 -19.50 -23.56 -23.04
N SER A 13 -18.87 -23.49 -21.87
CA SER A 13 -19.25 -22.55 -20.80
C SER A 13 -18.62 -21.16 -20.96
N VAL A 14 -17.49 -21.03 -21.67
CA VAL A 14 -16.82 -19.74 -21.90
C VAL A 14 -17.44 -18.99 -23.09
N GLU A 15 -17.87 -19.69 -24.14
CA GLU A 15 -18.63 -19.07 -25.25
C GLU A 15 -19.98 -18.50 -24.78
N LEU A 16 -20.68 -19.19 -23.88
CA LEU A 16 -21.94 -18.70 -23.31
C LEU A 16 -21.75 -17.46 -22.41
N PHE A 17 -20.58 -17.29 -21.77
CA PHE A 17 -20.27 -16.11 -20.96
C PHE A 17 -19.98 -14.88 -21.84
N MET A 18 -19.31 -15.07 -22.98
CA MET A 18 -19.02 -13.99 -23.93
C MET A 18 -20.25 -13.55 -24.73
N TYR A 19 -21.20 -14.44 -25.01
CA TYR A 19 -22.40 -14.10 -25.78
C TYR A 19 -23.56 -13.50 -24.96
N LYS A 20 -23.58 -13.69 -23.63
CA LYS A 20 -24.72 -13.27 -22.77
C LYS A 20 -24.58 -11.90 -22.08
N GLN A 21 -23.54 -11.11 -22.33
CA GLN A 21 -23.36 -9.80 -21.65
C GLN A 21 -23.25 -8.57 -22.56
N VAL A 22 -23.61 -8.66 -23.85
CA VAL A 22 -23.58 -7.49 -24.75
C VAL A 22 -24.97 -7.00 -25.18
N ILE A 23 -26.04 -7.72 -24.85
CA ILE A 23 -27.41 -7.35 -25.27
C ILE A 23 -28.22 -6.98 -24.02
N ASN A 24 -28.13 -5.71 -23.60
CA ASN A 24 -29.12 -4.95 -22.79
C ASN A 24 -28.53 -3.79 -21.98
N TYR A 25 -27.41 -3.19 -22.39
CA TYR A 25 -27.21 -1.78 -22.06
C TYR A 25 -28.07 -0.96 -23.02
N SER A 26 -29.34 -0.78 -22.65
CA SER A 26 -30.16 0.32 -23.16
C SER A 26 -29.38 1.59 -22.85
N CYS A 27 -28.63 2.08 -23.84
CA CYS A 27 -27.92 3.34 -23.81
C CYS A 27 -28.99 4.44 -23.83
N ARG A 28 -29.63 4.69 -22.68
CA ARG A 28 -30.52 5.82 -22.49
C ARG A 28 -29.64 7.06 -22.66
N ARG A 29 -29.79 7.71 -23.83
CA ARG A 29 -29.37 9.07 -24.18
C ARG A 29 -28.31 9.63 -23.23
N PHE A 30 -27.06 9.64 -23.68
CA PHE A 30 -26.07 10.59 -23.17
C PHE A 30 -26.69 11.98 -23.27
N GLY A 31 -27.20 12.48 -22.16
CA GLY A 31 -27.61 13.87 -22.03
C GLY A 31 -26.43 14.73 -22.42
N THR A 32 -26.68 15.79 -23.16
CA THR A 32 -25.69 16.82 -23.47
C THR A 32 -24.93 17.17 -22.19
N PHE A 33 -23.62 16.94 -22.16
CA PHE A 33 -22.76 17.45 -21.11
C PHE A 33 -22.82 18.98 -21.18
N LYS A 34 -23.78 19.57 -20.46
CA LYS A 34 -23.69 20.99 -20.11
C LYS A 34 -22.39 21.11 -19.33
N CYS A 35 -21.46 21.92 -19.85
CA CYS A 35 -20.35 22.46 -19.08
C CYS A 35 -20.93 23.24 -17.90
N CYS A 36 -21.32 22.52 -16.85
CA CYS A 36 -21.44 23.11 -15.54
C CYS A 36 -20.02 23.31 -15.08
N SER A 37 -19.50 24.51 -15.29
CA SER A 37 -18.47 25.11 -14.44
C SER A 37 -19.03 25.16 -13.01
N ARG A 38 -19.12 24.01 -12.36
CA ARG A 38 -19.27 23.96 -10.92
C ARG A 38 -17.95 24.54 -10.39
N PRO A 39 -17.96 25.69 -9.71
CA PRO A 39 -16.79 26.08 -8.95
C PRO A 39 -16.48 24.91 -8.02
N ASN A 40 -15.20 24.56 -7.91
CA ASN A 40 -14.72 23.48 -7.07
C ASN A 40 -15.08 23.87 -5.61
N ARG A 41 -16.26 23.47 -5.13
CA ARG A 41 -16.83 23.91 -3.84
C ARG A 41 -16.08 23.38 -2.62
N HIS A 42 -15.01 22.61 -2.83
CA HIS A 42 -14.15 22.05 -1.80
C HIS A 42 -12.68 22.32 -2.12
N THR A 43 -12.31 23.60 -2.10
CA THR A 43 -10.94 24.00 -1.70
C THR A 43 -11.05 24.90 -0.48
N GLU A 44 -11.97 24.59 0.43
CA GLU A 44 -11.77 24.99 1.82
C GLU A 44 -10.48 24.30 2.26
N ASP A 45 -9.62 25.04 2.98
CA ASP A 45 -8.35 24.54 3.49
C ASP A 45 -8.60 23.26 4.30
N TYR A 46 -8.48 22.11 3.65
CA TYR A 46 -8.64 20.82 4.32
C TYR A 46 -7.52 20.69 5.33
N CYS A 47 -7.83 21.02 6.57
CA CYS A 47 -6.90 20.89 7.68
C CYS A 47 -6.87 19.41 8.07
N PHE A 48 -5.70 18.80 7.95
CA PHE A 48 -5.52 17.42 8.39
C PHE A 48 -5.76 17.36 9.91
N PRO A 49 -6.62 16.45 10.40
CA PRO A 49 -6.86 16.35 11.82
C PRO A 49 -5.56 16.01 12.55
N SER A 50 -5.37 16.59 13.73
CA SER A 50 -4.25 16.21 14.59
C SER A 50 -4.40 14.76 15.05
N PRO A 51 -3.29 14.00 15.15
CA PRO A 51 -3.34 12.60 15.55
C PRO A 51 -3.86 12.48 16.98
N GLN A 52 -4.77 11.54 17.19
CA GLN A 52 -5.26 11.17 18.52
C GLN A 52 -4.44 9.98 19.03
N LEU A 53 -3.47 10.27 19.89
CA LEU A 53 -2.59 9.27 20.46
C LEU A 53 -3.10 8.85 21.84
N ASP A 54 -2.82 7.60 22.23
CA ASP A 54 -3.14 7.09 23.56
C ASP A 54 -2.16 7.65 24.59
N GLU A 55 -2.37 8.91 24.99
CA GLU A 55 -1.57 9.62 25.98
C GLU A 55 -1.56 8.88 27.32
N LEU A 56 -2.68 8.29 27.73
CA LEU A 56 -2.78 7.54 29.00
C LEU A 56 -1.82 6.35 29.04
N TYR A 57 -1.59 5.70 27.90
CA TYR A 57 -0.62 4.63 27.78
C TYR A 57 0.81 5.13 27.62
N LEU A 58 1.04 6.05 26.67
CA LEU A 58 2.38 6.49 26.27
C LEU A 58 3.08 7.36 27.32
N CYS A 59 2.30 8.11 28.10
CA CYS A 59 2.80 9.03 29.12
C CYS A 59 2.80 8.42 30.53
N ASN A 60 2.47 7.13 30.67
CA ASN A 60 2.47 6.43 31.95
C ASN A 60 3.78 5.71 32.20
N SER A 61 4.50 6.14 33.24
CA SER A 61 5.81 5.60 33.63
C SER A 61 5.79 4.09 33.92
N LYS A 62 4.64 3.49 34.28
CA LYS A 62 4.52 2.04 34.48
C LYS A 62 4.70 1.23 33.20
N ASN A 63 4.33 1.80 32.06
CA ASN A 63 4.39 1.13 30.75
C ASN A 63 5.77 1.28 30.09
N LYS A 64 6.69 2.02 30.71
CA LYS A 64 8.00 2.36 30.15
C LYS A 64 8.80 1.14 29.71
N GLU A 65 8.85 0.11 30.55
CA GLU A 65 9.63 -1.10 30.28
C GLU A 65 9.06 -1.91 29.12
N GLU A 66 7.73 -2.04 29.06
CA GLU A 66 7.03 -2.71 27.96
C GLU A 66 7.28 -1.98 26.63
N ILE A 67 7.09 -0.65 26.63
CA ILE A 67 7.28 0.18 25.43
C ILE A 67 8.74 0.10 24.97
N ASN A 68 9.70 0.20 25.88
CA ASN A 68 11.11 0.14 25.55
C ASN A 68 11.49 -1.23 24.96
N THR A 69 11.00 -2.32 25.55
CA THR A 69 11.19 -3.68 25.02
C THR A 69 10.59 -3.82 23.62
N ASN A 70 9.38 -3.28 23.40
CA ASN A 70 8.73 -3.29 22.09
C ASN A 70 9.52 -2.48 21.04
N ILE A 71 10.06 -1.32 21.41
CA ILE A 71 10.92 -0.50 20.53
C ILE A 71 12.14 -1.29 20.10
N ILE A 72 12.84 -1.95 21.04
CA ILE A 72 14.04 -2.75 20.77
C ILE A 72 13.70 -3.92 19.85
N ASN A 73 12.66 -4.70 20.17
CA ASN A 73 12.25 -5.86 19.38
C ASN A 73 11.86 -5.49 17.95
N ARG A 74 11.25 -4.32 17.75
CA ARG A 74 10.86 -3.81 16.42
C ARG A 74 11.97 -3.05 15.71
N LYS A 75 13.14 -2.87 16.33
CA LYS A 75 14.25 -2.05 15.81
C LYS A 75 13.77 -0.63 15.47
N GLY A 76 12.87 -0.10 16.31
CA GLY A 76 12.27 1.23 16.15
C GLY A 76 13.22 2.35 16.56
N VAL A 77 12.89 3.59 16.15
CA VAL A 77 13.70 4.79 16.41
C VAL A 77 13.18 5.67 17.55
N GLY A 78 12.03 5.32 18.14
CA GLY A 78 11.40 6.10 19.21
C GLY A 78 12.16 6.00 20.55
N ASP A 79 12.02 7.04 21.38
CA ASP A 79 12.62 7.10 22.71
C ASP A 79 11.55 7.42 23.77
N ILE A 80 11.19 6.41 24.57
CA ILE A 80 10.19 6.55 25.62
C ILE A 80 10.67 7.44 26.77
N ASN A 81 11.97 7.53 27.04
CA ASN A 81 12.49 8.39 28.10
C ASN A 81 12.22 9.86 27.78
N LYS A 82 12.47 10.23 26.52
CA LYS A 82 12.22 11.59 26.03
C LYS A 82 10.75 11.95 26.05
N VAL A 83 9.86 11.01 25.72
CA VAL A 83 8.40 11.22 25.82
C VAL A 83 7.99 11.52 27.28
N LEU A 84 8.46 10.71 28.24
CA LEU A 84 8.15 10.93 29.65
C LEU A 84 8.73 12.26 30.18
N GLN A 85 9.96 12.60 29.79
CA GLN A 85 10.57 13.88 30.14
C GLN A 85 9.75 15.07 29.62
N LEU A 86 9.40 15.06 28.32
CA LEU A 86 8.59 16.12 27.72
C LEU A 86 7.20 16.20 28.32
N HIS A 87 6.64 15.07 28.77
CA HIS A 87 5.37 15.06 29.48
C HIS A 87 5.48 15.76 30.85
N ASP A 88 6.50 15.45 31.63
CA ASP A 88 6.72 16.09 32.93
C ASP A 88 7.03 17.60 32.78
N GLU A 89 7.79 17.99 31.76
CA GLU A 89 8.00 19.40 31.41
C GLU A 89 6.69 20.10 31.04
N LEU A 90 5.82 19.44 30.27
CA LEU A 90 4.51 19.98 29.91
C LEU A 90 3.58 20.11 31.12
N ARG A 91 3.70 19.25 32.14
CA ARG A 91 2.93 19.39 33.40
C ARG A 91 3.33 20.66 34.17
N LEU A 92 4.60 21.05 34.09
CA LEU A 92 5.10 22.29 34.70
C LEU A 92 4.72 23.53 33.89
N GLN A 93 4.54 23.39 32.56
CA GLN A 93 4.20 24.47 31.63
C GLN A 93 3.09 24.06 30.65
N PRO A 94 1.83 23.97 31.11
CA PRO A 94 0.73 23.39 30.33
C PRO A 94 0.40 24.15 29.04
N ASP A 95 0.66 25.45 29.02
CA ASP A 95 0.33 26.32 27.87
C ASP A 95 1.47 26.47 26.86
N ASN A 96 2.56 25.70 26.97
CA ASN A 96 3.69 25.80 26.04
C ASN A 96 3.45 25.00 24.74
N PRO A 97 3.14 25.65 23.60
CA PRO A 97 2.81 24.95 22.36
C PRO A 97 4.03 24.22 21.76
N SER A 98 5.24 24.71 22.04
CA SER A 98 6.48 24.11 21.53
C SER A 98 6.74 22.74 22.16
N ILE A 99 6.53 22.64 23.47
CA ILE A 99 6.67 21.37 24.20
C ILE A 99 5.59 20.38 23.74
N LYS A 100 4.33 20.82 23.61
CA LYS A 100 3.24 19.96 23.12
C LYS A 100 3.50 19.41 21.72
N CYS A 101 4.02 20.26 20.82
CA CYS A 101 4.41 19.83 19.47
C CYS A 101 5.54 18.80 19.51
N SER A 102 6.59 19.07 20.30
CA SER A 102 7.74 18.18 20.45
C SER A 102 7.34 16.83 21.07
N LEU A 103 6.47 16.86 22.09
CA LEU A 103 5.93 15.65 22.72
C LEU A 103 5.17 14.81 21.69
N THR A 104 4.26 15.43 20.93
CA THR A 104 3.50 14.74 19.89
C THR A 104 4.43 14.11 18.84
N GLN A 105 5.48 14.82 18.42
CA GLN A 105 6.46 14.32 17.46
C GLN A 105 7.24 13.11 17.99
N GLU A 106 7.64 13.11 19.26
CA GLU A 106 8.33 11.95 19.85
C GLU A 106 7.37 10.77 20.05
N MET A 107 6.12 11.03 20.45
CA MET A 107 5.09 10.00 20.59
C MET A 107 4.79 9.30 19.25
N LEU A 108 4.78 10.03 18.13
CA LEU A 108 4.58 9.48 16.79
C LEU A 108 5.71 8.52 16.34
N LYS A 109 6.89 8.59 16.96
CA LYS A 109 8.01 7.68 16.66
C LYS A 109 7.90 6.35 17.42
N ILE A 110 7.03 6.26 18.42
CA ILE A 110 6.81 5.05 19.19
C ILE A 110 6.00 4.07 18.32
N PRO A 111 6.48 2.83 18.08
CA PRO A 111 5.77 1.88 17.24
C PRO A 111 4.49 1.39 17.92
N ASN A 112 3.54 0.89 17.12
CA ASN A 112 2.34 0.22 17.63
C ASN A 112 2.70 -0.94 18.58
N ARG A 113 1.77 -1.24 19.50
CA ARG A 113 1.88 -2.40 20.40
C ARG A 113 1.97 -3.69 19.59
N THR A 114 2.79 -4.61 20.05
CA THR A 114 2.94 -5.93 19.42
C THR A 114 2.02 -6.93 20.12
N HIS A 115 1.30 -7.74 19.34
CA HIS A 115 0.45 -8.78 19.90
C HIS A 115 1.28 -9.79 20.71
N PRO A 116 0.85 -10.22 21.92
CA PRO A 116 1.65 -11.09 22.79
C PRO A 116 2.11 -12.40 22.14
N GLU A 117 1.30 -13.00 21.27
CA GLU A 117 1.67 -14.22 20.55
C GLU A 117 2.89 -14.05 19.65
N VAL A 118 3.09 -12.84 19.10
CA VAL A 118 4.19 -12.52 18.18
C VAL A 118 5.49 -12.25 18.93
N MET A 119 5.42 -11.82 20.19
CA MET A 119 6.61 -11.52 21.00
C MET A 119 7.51 -12.74 21.20
N ASN A 120 6.93 -13.95 21.15
CA ASN A 120 7.66 -15.20 21.36
C ASN A 120 8.34 -15.74 20.08
N TYR A 121 8.12 -15.12 18.91
CA TYR A 121 8.61 -15.68 17.63
C TYR A 121 10.10 -15.38 17.37
N GLY A 122 10.75 -14.54 18.18
CA GLY A 122 12.16 -14.20 18.01
C GLY A 122 12.44 -13.47 16.70
N GLU A 123 13.66 -13.59 16.18
CA GLU A 123 14.05 -12.92 14.92
C GLU A 123 13.65 -13.67 13.65
N MET A 124 13.37 -14.98 13.74
CA MET A 124 13.08 -15.81 12.58
C MET A 124 11.57 -15.89 12.32
N PRO A 125 11.14 -15.90 11.04
CA PRO A 125 9.73 -16.05 10.72
C PRO A 125 9.20 -17.40 11.20
N HIS A 126 8.03 -17.39 11.85
CA HIS A 126 7.37 -18.60 12.32
C HIS A 126 6.51 -19.21 11.21
N ILE A 127 6.74 -20.49 10.89
CA ILE A 127 5.98 -21.20 9.85
C ILE A 127 4.64 -21.68 10.44
N VAL A 128 3.54 -21.10 9.97
CA VAL A 128 2.19 -21.47 10.43
C VAL A 128 1.63 -22.68 9.68
N LYS A 129 1.82 -22.75 8.35
CA LYS A 129 1.25 -23.81 7.51
C LYS A 129 1.95 -23.92 6.16
N PHE A 130 2.06 -25.14 5.64
CA PHE A 130 2.40 -25.43 4.25
C PHE A 130 1.15 -25.74 3.43
N LEU A 131 1.07 -25.22 2.21
CA LEU A 131 -0.03 -25.45 1.27
C LEU A 131 0.52 -25.99 -0.06
N GLY A 132 0.12 -27.22 -0.39
CA GLY A 132 0.60 -27.93 -1.58
C GLY A 132 2.06 -28.37 -1.47
N ASP A 133 2.52 -29.04 -2.53
CA ASP A 133 3.87 -29.59 -2.61
C ASP A 133 4.68 -28.93 -3.72
N LYS A 134 6.00 -28.85 -3.53
CA LYS A 134 6.92 -28.36 -4.56
C LYS A 134 6.86 -29.29 -5.77
N LYS A 135 6.53 -28.73 -6.94
CA LYS A 135 6.42 -29.51 -8.18
C LYS A 135 7.75 -30.16 -8.56
N HIS A 136 7.70 -31.47 -8.85
CA HIS A 136 8.83 -32.21 -9.40
C HIS A 136 8.88 -32.02 -10.92
N PHE A 137 10.06 -31.67 -11.44
CA PHE A 137 10.33 -31.54 -12.86
C PHE A 137 11.41 -32.56 -13.25
N ASN A 138 11.24 -33.20 -14.41
CA ASN A 138 12.27 -34.06 -15.02
C ASN A 138 13.37 -33.24 -15.74
N PHE A 139 13.36 -31.92 -15.61
CA PHE A 139 14.34 -30.98 -16.12
C PHE A 139 14.62 -29.91 -15.09
N LYS A 140 15.76 -29.21 -15.21
CA LYS A 140 16.07 -28.04 -14.36
C LYS A 140 15.11 -26.89 -14.72
N PRO A 141 14.21 -26.46 -13.80
CA PRO A 141 13.28 -25.39 -14.11
C PRO A 141 14.04 -24.08 -14.40
N ASN A 142 13.63 -23.41 -15.48
CA ASN A 142 14.17 -22.09 -15.81
C ASN A 142 13.53 -21.02 -14.93
N GLU A 143 14.26 -19.95 -14.68
CA GLU A 143 13.72 -18.77 -14.00
C GLU A 143 12.68 -18.05 -14.87
N PHE A 144 11.75 -17.35 -14.23
CA PHE A 144 10.69 -16.59 -14.89
C PHE A 144 11.25 -15.67 -16.00
N HIS A 145 12.29 -14.88 -15.69
CA HIS A 145 12.90 -13.96 -16.64
C HIS A 145 13.41 -14.67 -17.91
N THR A 146 14.06 -15.82 -17.75
CA THR A 146 14.57 -16.62 -18.88
C THR A 146 13.44 -17.15 -19.76
N ILE A 147 12.36 -17.63 -19.14
CA ILE A 147 11.19 -18.15 -19.86
C ILE A 147 10.54 -17.04 -20.68
N THR A 148 10.22 -15.91 -20.03
CA THR A 148 9.53 -14.79 -20.68
C THR A 148 10.36 -14.13 -21.76
N LYS A 149 11.70 -14.09 -21.61
CA LYS A 149 12.62 -13.57 -22.63
C LYS A 149 12.65 -14.49 -23.85
N LYS A 150 12.73 -15.81 -23.66
CA LYS A 150 12.67 -16.79 -24.77
C LYS A 150 11.36 -16.73 -25.55
N LEU A 151 10.26 -16.42 -24.85
CA LEU A 151 8.93 -16.28 -25.46
C LEU A 151 8.64 -14.87 -25.99
N ASN A 152 9.58 -13.92 -25.89
CA ASN A 152 9.39 -12.51 -26.27
C ASN A 152 8.17 -11.83 -25.60
N LEU A 153 7.89 -12.21 -24.34
CA LEU A 153 6.73 -11.72 -23.56
C LEU A 153 7.09 -10.61 -22.55
N LEU A 154 8.38 -10.45 -22.24
CA LEU A 154 8.90 -9.49 -21.26
C LEU A 154 10.04 -8.69 -21.87
N ARG A 155 9.95 -7.36 -21.77
CA ARG A 155 11.04 -6.44 -22.11
C ARG A 155 11.43 -5.63 -20.88
N ASN A 156 12.67 -5.76 -20.42
CA ASN A 156 13.24 -5.03 -19.28
C ASN A 156 14.44 -4.14 -19.65
N ASP A 157 14.92 -4.23 -20.90
CA ASP A 157 16.00 -3.40 -21.46
C ASP A 157 15.46 -1.99 -21.84
N LEU A 158 14.97 -1.27 -20.83
CA LEU A 158 14.27 0.01 -20.96
C LEU A 158 14.92 1.14 -20.17
N SER A 159 16.15 0.94 -19.67
CA SER A 159 16.87 1.91 -18.84
C SER A 159 16.93 3.31 -19.45
N ASN A 160 17.06 3.39 -20.78
CA ASN A 160 17.18 4.65 -21.51
C ASN A 160 15.85 5.42 -21.62
N PHE A 161 14.72 4.76 -21.38
CA PHE A 161 13.38 5.36 -21.53
C PHE A 161 12.69 5.54 -20.18
N THR A 162 12.61 4.47 -19.40
CA THR A 162 11.80 4.39 -18.16
C THR A 162 12.63 4.11 -16.92
N GLY A 163 13.97 4.11 -17.05
CA GLY A 163 14.89 3.90 -15.94
C GLY A 163 15.06 2.43 -15.54
N HIS A 164 15.93 2.17 -14.56
CA HIS A 164 16.20 0.82 -14.08
C HIS A 164 14.98 0.18 -13.40
N ARG A 165 14.86 -1.16 -13.47
CA ARG A 165 13.76 -1.98 -12.92
C ARG A 165 12.38 -1.74 -13.56
N SER A 166 12.31 -1.00 -14.66
CA SER A 166 11.11 -0.89 -15.48
C SER A 166 10.95 -2.11 -16.40
N TYR A 167 9.71 -2.40 -16.78
CA TYR A 167 9.38 -3.54 -17.64
C TYR A 167 8.12 -3.29 -18.48
N PHE A 168 8.02 -4.01 -19.60
CA PHE A 168 6.79 -4.15 -20.38
C PHE A 168 6.44 -5.63 -20.51
N PHE A 169 5.18 -5.96 -20.22
CA PHE A 169 4.58 -7.24 -20.61
C PHE A 169 3.93 -7.12 -21.98
N THR A 170 4.07 -8.16 -22.79
CA THR A 170 3.52 -8.22 -24.15
C THR A 170 2.75 -9.52 -24.36
N GLY A 171 1.80 -9.49 -25.28
CA GLY A 171 1.01 -10.65 -25.70
C GLY A 171 0.34 -11.38 -24.53
N GLN A 172 0.49 -12.69 -24.50
CA GLN A 172 -0.14 -13.58 -23.53
C GLN A 172 0.21 -13.24 -22.07
N LEU A 173 1.37 -12.64 -21.80
CA LEU A 173 1.76 -12.28 -20.43
C LEU A 173 0.96 -11.07 -19.91
N ALA A 174 0.68 -10.10 -20.78
CA ALA A 174 -0.18 -8.95 -20.45
C ALA A 174 -1.66 -9.38 -20.29
N GLU A 175 -2.12 -10.32 -21.11
CA GLU A 175 -3.45 -10.93 -20.94
C GLU A 175 -3.57 -11.68 -19.62
N MET A 176 -2.52 -12.43 -19.24
CA MET A 176 -2.47 -13.15 -17.96
C MET A 176 -2.51 -12.21 -16.76
N GLU A 177 -1.76 -11.09 -16.79
CA GLU A 177 -1.84 -10.05 -15.75
C GLU A 177 -3.28 -9.51 -15.59
N SER A 178 -3.91 -9.15 -16.72
CA SER A 178 -5.29 -8.67 -16.72
C SER A 178 -6.28 -9.72 -16.18
N ALA A 179 -6.07 -10.99 -16.51
CA ALA A 179 -6.90 -12.09 -16.02
C ALA A 179 -6.75 -12.31 -14.52
N LEU A 180 -5.52 -12.23 -13.98
CA LEU A 180 -5.25 -12.37 -12.54
C LEU A 180 -5.89 -11.25 -11.72
N ILE A 181 -5.84 -10.00 -12.21
CA ILE A 181 -6.52 -8.86 -11.58
C ILE A 181 -8.04 -9.11 -11.52
N LYS A 182 -8.65 -9.48 -12.65
CA LYS A 182 -10.10 -9.75 -12.73
C LYS A 182 -10.53 -10.91 -11.84
N TYR A 183 -9.78 -12.02 -11.84
CA TYR A 183 -10.06 -13.17 -11.00
C TYR A 183 -10.03 -12.81 -9.52
N SER A 184 -8.99 -12.09 -9.09
CA SER A 184 -8.84 -11.67 -7.69
C SER A 184 -9.96 -10.73 -7.26
N LEU A 185 -10.31 -9.76 -8.11
CA LEU A 185 -11.40 -8.83 -7.85
C LEU A 185 -12.75 -9.54 -7.75
N SER A 186 -13.08 -10.42 -8.71
CA SER A 186 -14.32 -11.21 -8.68
C SER A 186 -14.43 -12.01 -7.39
N LYS A 187 -13.34 -12.69 -7.00
CA LYS A 187 -13.33 -13.52 -5.79
C LYS A 187 -13.57 -12.69 -4.52
N LEU A 188 -13.03 -11.48 -4.43
CA LEU A 188 -13.26 -10.58 -3.31
C LEU A 188 -14.70 -10.05 -3.30
N LEU A 189 -15.24 -9.65 -4.45
CA LEU A 189 -16.63 -9.20 -4.57
C LEU A 189 -17.63 -10.29 -4.16
N ASP A 190 -17.40 -11.54 -4.60
CA ASP A 190 -18.23 -12.69 -4.22
C ASP A 190 -18.22 -12.96 -2.71
N ASN A 191 -17.15 -12.56 -2.02
CA ASN A 191 -17.02 -12.64 -0.56
C ASN A 191 -17.56 -11.39 0.17
N GLY A 192 -18.25 -10.48 -0.54
CA GLY A 192 -18.90 -9.31 0.05
C GLY A 192 -18.01 -8.09 0.25
N PHE A 193 -16.80 -8.06 -0.33
CA PHE A 193 -15.96 -6.86 -0.32
C PHE A 193 -16.55 -5.79 -1.26
N GLN A 194 -16.35 -4.52 -0.92
CA GLN A 194 -16.72 -3.40 -1.77
C GLN A 194 -15.51 -2.93 -2.60
N ALA A 195 -15.68 -2.81 -3.91
CA ALA A 195 -14.67 -2.21 -4.76
C ALA A 195 -14.61 -0.69 -4.55
N VAL A 196 -13.41 -0.17 -4.28
CA VAL A 196 -13.12 1.26 -4.13
C VAL A 196 -11.97 1.64 -5.06
N SER A 197 -12.13 2.72 -5.81
CA SER A 197 -11.06 3.32 -6.61
C SER A 197 -10.51 4.54 -5.89
N VAL A 198 -9.19 4.65 -5.79
CA VAL A 198 -8.48 5.68 -5.02
C VAL A 198 -7.52 6.47 -5.91
N PRO A 199 -7.20 7.73 -5.58
CA PRO A 199 -6.20 8.50 -6.31
C PRO A 199 -4.77 8.01 -6.01
N ASP A 200 -3.94 7.95 -7.06
CA ASP A 200 -2.52 7.52 -6.94
C ASP A 200 -1.58 8.63 -6.44
N ILE A 201 -1.99 9.90 -6.56
CA ILE A 201 -1.21 11.05 -6.10
C ILE A 201 -1.86 11.58 -4.82
N LEU A 202 -1.12 11.48 -3.72
CA LEU A 202 -1.57 11.86 -2.38
C LEU A 202 -0.69 12.96 -1.80
N ASP A 203 -1.26 13.72 -0.87
CA ASP A 203 -0.48 14.60 -0.02
C ASP A 203 0.42 13.76 0.90
N ARG A 204 1.62 14.25 1.14
CA ARG A 204 2.61 13.59 1.98
C ARG A 204 2.11 13.35 3.41
N ALA A 205 1.32 14.26 3.98
CA ALA A 205 0.76 14.08 5.32
C ALA A 205 -0.12 12.81 5.42
N ILE A 206 -0.86 12.47 4.35
CA ILE A 206 -1.67 11.24 4.30
C ILE A 206 -0.77 10.01 4.35
N ILE A 207 0.32 10.05 3.61
CA ILE A 207 1.27 8.95 3.49
C ILE A 207 2.00 8.72 4.82
N GLU A 208 2.45 9.80 5.47
CA GLU A 208 3.07 9.76 6.81
C GLU A 208 2.10 9.21 7.86
N SER A 209 0.82 9.59 7.77
CA SER A 209 -0.23 9.10 8.68
C SER A 209 -0.45 7.58 8.59
N CYS A 210 -0.10 6.95 7.48
CA CYS A 210 -0.10 5.50 7.32
C CYS A 210 1.13 4.82 7.93
N GLY A 211 2.01 5.56 8.63
CA GLY A 211 3.24 5.05 9.22
C GLY A 211 4.39 4.88 8.22
N MET A 212 4.32 5.51 7.05
CA MET A 212 5.39 5.47 6.06
C MET A 212 6.31 6.70 6.18
N GLU A 213 7.58 6.45 6.48
CA GLU A 213 8.61 7.49 6.51
C GLU A 213 8.89 8.04 5.10
N THR A 214 8.83 9.36 4.96
CA THR A 214 8.98 10.05 3.68
C THR A 214 10.30 10.83 3.60
N GLN A 215 10.92 11.15 4.75
CA GLN A 215 12.10 12.02 4.85
C GLN A 215 13.44 11.29 4.72
N GLY A 216 13.42 9.96 4.55
CA GLY A 216 14.63 9.15 4.45
C GLY A 216 15.45 9.46 3.18
N THR A 217 16.78 9.31 3.30
CA THR A 217 17.73 9.41 2.18
C THR A 217 17.44 8.42 1.04
N ARG A 218 16.74 7.33 1.35
CA ARG A 218 16.20 6.34 0.40
C ARG A 218 14.71 6.13 0.66
N SER A 219 13.89 7.09 0.24
CA SER A 219 12.43 6.95 0.27
C SER A 219 11.96 5.98 -0.81
N GLN A 220 10.96 5.18 -0.47
CA GLN A 220 10.28 4.27 -1.42
C GLN A 220 9.19 4.99 -2.22
N GLN A 221 9.11 6.32 -2.11
CA GLN A 221 8.04 7.16 -2.62
C GLN A 221 8.56 8.11 -3.69
N HIS A 222 7.75 8.34 -4.71
CA HIS A 222 8.09 9.23 -5.81
C HIS A 222 7.44 10.60 -5.61
N TYR A 223 8.26 11.65 -5.49
CA TYR A 223 7.78 13.01 -5.28
C TYR A 223 7.59 13.75 -6.60
N LYS A 224 6.41 14.34 -6.79
CA LYS A 224 6.17 15.28 -7.89
C LYS A 224 6.40 16.71 -7.41
N LYS A 225 7.57 17.28 -7.72
CA LYS A 225 7.86 18.68 -7.43
C LYS A 225 7.06 19.60 -8.36
N LYS A 226 6.26 20.51 -7.81
CA LYS A 226 5.72 21.65 -8.57
C LYS A 226 6.82 22.71 -8.73
N LYS A 227 7.10 23.13 -9.97
CA LYS A 227 7.87 24.37 -10.23
C LYS A 227 6.97 25.56 -9.87
N LYS A 228 7.34 26.32 -8.83
CA LYS A 228 6.70 27.62 -8.55
C LYS A 228 7.13 28.64 -9.62
N LYS A 229 6.21 29.48 -10.07
CA LYS A 229 6.49 30.59 -11.02
C LYS A 229 7.39 31.68 -10.42
N ASN A 230 7.56 31.75 -9.09
CA ASN A 230 8.48 32.68 -8.43
C ASN A 230 9.32 31.95 -7.36
N GLY A 231 10.58 31.65 -7.70
CA GLY A 231 11.76 31.60 -6.81
C GLY A 231 11.86 30.65 -5.61
N SER A 232 10.78 30.38 -4.86
CA SER A 232 10.89 29.73 -3.54
C SER A 232 10.31 28.32 -3.55
N ARG A 233 11.16 27.33 -3.29
CA ARG A 233 10.82 25.89 -3.30
C ARG A 233 9.91 25.52 -2.12
N MET A 234 8.81 24.79 -2.37
CA MET A 234 8.12 23.99 -1.36
C MET A 234 8.15 22.52 -1.79
N LEU A 235 8.43 21.63 -0.83
CA LEU A 235 8.35 20.19 -0.98
C LEU A 235 6.95 19.77 -0.49
N TYR A 236 6.22 19.02 -1.30
CA TYR A 236 5.13 18.16 -0.85
C TYR A 236 5.68 16.75 -0.95
#